data_AF-A0A453A7E6-F1
#
_entry.id   AF-A0A453A7E6-F1
#
_cell.length_a   1.000
_cell.length_b   1.000
_cell.length_c   1.000
_cell.angle_alpha   90.00
_cell.angle_beta   90.00
_cell.angle_gamma   90.00
#
_symmetry.space_group_name_H-M   'P 1'
#
loop_
_entity.id
_entity.type
_entity.pdbx_description
1 polymer ?
#
loop_
_entity_poly.entity_id
_entity_poly.type
_entity_poly.pdbx_seq_one_letter_code
_entity_poly.pdbx_strand_id
1 'polypeptide(L)'
;MASAVTATPGRVCSFEPSVWDDFFIHYEPQPLKTSEDCMRVKAQKLQEDVQMLFQTFTSVVQKMNLIDTLQRLGIDHLFEDQINTAMNEIHEKEFNSCSLYDVALRFRLLRESGLRVSPDVFSKFKGKDGSLSRDIISEPRGLLSLYNAAYLSIPGESELDEAVIFAGHHLESMRSSLNYPFSEQVKRNLEIPLPRTLKRLDAPYYIAEYQQEKAYNTTILELAKLDFNLLQRLHQEEIKAFCQWGNDLYEEVRLTYSRHRIVECYFWSYTEYHERHYGDARIILAKLLVLVTLLDDTFDMHATLEEGWKLNEAIQRCVFLGTEVRKTTE
;
A
#
# COMPACT_ATOMS: atom_id res chain seq x y z
N MET A 1 13.50 33.72 54.40
CA MET A 1 12.63 32.66 53.88
C MET A 1 12.94 32.50 52.40
N ALA A 2 13.74 31.49 52.05
CA ALA A 2 14.06 31.17 50.66
C ALA A 2 12.97 30.24 50.12
N SER A 3 12.31 30.64 49.04
CA SER A 3 11.32 29.84 48.34
C SER A 3 12.04 28.73 47.58
N ALA A 4 11.77 27.49 47.95
CA ALA A 4 12.24 26.32 47.24
C ALA A 4 11.34 26.11 46.01
N VAL A 5 11.88 26.36 44.83
CA VAL A 5 11.27 25.94 43.57
C VAL A 5 11.42 24.42 43.50
N THR A 6 10.31 23.71 43.72
CA THR A 6 10.22 22.26 43.51
C THR A 6 10.32 21.97 42.02
N ALA A 7 11.47 21.47 41.59
CA ALA A 7 11.62 20.87 40.26
C ALA A 7 10.71 19.63 40.17
N THR A 8 9.83 19.62 39.18
CA THR A 8 8.97 18.49 38.84
C THR A 8 9.87 17.32 38.41
N PRO A 9 9.65 16.08 38.89
CA PRO A 9 10.46 14.94 38.49
C PRO A 9 10.31 14.73 36.97
N GLY A 10 11.40 14.92 36.22
CA GLY A 10 11.41 14.72 34.77
C GLY A 10 10.98 13.29 34.44
N ARG A 11 9.98 13.15 33.58
CA ARG A 11 9.58 11.87 33.00
C ARG A 11 10.74 11.38 32.15
N VAL A 12 11.60 10.50 32.68
CA VAL A 12 12.62 9.83 31.88
C VAL A 12 11.92 8.72 31.12
N CYS A 13 11.38 9.07 29.96
CA CYS A 13 11.02 8.09 28.94
C CYS A 13 11.97 8.34 27.78
N SER A 14 12.99 7.50 27.65
CA SER A 14 13.92 7.56 26.53
C SER A 14 13.32 6.78 25.38
N PHE A 15 13.14 7.44 24.23
CA PHE A 15 12.85 6.72 23.01
C PHE A 15 14.04 5.86 22.59
N GLU A 16 13.75 4.68 22.04
CA GLU A 16 14.78 3.84 21.46
C GLU A 16 15.43 4.54 20.26
N PRO A 17 16.76 4.46 20.10
CA PRO A 17 17.48 4.97 18.94
C PRO A 17 16.90 4.46 17.61
N SER A 18 17.21 5.16 16.53
CA SER A 18 16.91 4.66 15.17
C SER A 18 17.65 3.34 14.95
N VAL A 19 16.97 2.34 14.38
CA VAL A 19 17.63 1.07 14.00
C VAL A 19 18.50 1.21 12.76
N TRP A 20 18.44 2.37 12.09
CA TRP A 20 19.11 2.64 10.82
C TRP A 20 20.38 3.48 10.98
N ASP A 21 20.54 4.19 12.09
CA ASP A 21 21.60 5.19 12.29
C ASP A 21 21.84 6.01 11.00
N ASP A 22 23.08 6.07 10.50
CA ASP A 22 23.47 6.75 9.26
C ASP A 22 23.54 5.83 8.04
N PHE A 23 22.93 4.63 8.11
CA PHE A 23 23.00 3.61 7.04
C PHE A 23 22.66 4.20 5.68
N PHE A 24 21.51 4.87 5.53
CA PHE A 24 21.06 5.40 4.23
C PHE A 24 21.88 6.59 3.74
N ILE A 25 22.60 7.29 4.62
CA ILE A 25 23.49 8.39 4.25
C ILE A 25 24.76 7.83 3.59
N HIS A 26 25.26 6.71 4.11
CA HIS A 26 26.48 6.07 3.63
C HIS A 26 26.24 4.92 2.65
N TYR A 27 24.98 4.53 2.45
CA TYR A 27 24.62 3.46 1.53
C TYR A 27 24.86 3.88 0.08
N GLU A 28 25.69 3.10 -0.60
CA GLU A 28 25.91 3.19 -2.05
C GLU A 28 25.31 1.94 -2.69
N PRO A 29 24.20 2.06 -3.45
CA PRO A 29 23.58 0.89 -4.05
C PRO A 29 24.48 0.28 -5.13
N GLN A 30 24.53 -1.05 -5.19
CA GLN A 30 25.39 -1.77 -6.15
C GLN A 30 25.18 -1.27 -7.58
N PRO A 31 26.20 -1.23 -8.45
CA PRO A 31 25.99 -0.85 -9.85
C PRO A 31 24.96 -1.77 -10.53
N LEU A 32 24.04 -1.19 -11.29
CA LEU A 32 23.14 -1.97 -12.13
C LEU A 32 23.96 -2.71 -13.21
N LYS A 33 23.54 -3.92 -13.56
CA LYS A 33 24.18 -4.70 -14.64
C LYS A 33 24.05 -4.03 -16.02
N THR A 34 23.06 -3.15 -16.15
CA THR A 34 22.68 -2.44 -17.36
C THR A 34 22.47 -0.97 -16.99
N SER A 35 22.79 -0.03 -17.88
CA SER A 35 22.52 1.39 -17.63
C SER A 35 21.02 1.65 -17.43
N GLU A 36 20.68 2.63 -16.60
CA GLU A 36 19.29 3.01 -16.37
C GLU A 36 18.57 3.40 -17.67
N ASP A 37 19.24 4.13 -18.57
CA ASP A 37 18.66 4.52 -19.85
C ASP A 37 18.26 3.31 -20.69
N CYS A 38 19.11 2.28 -20.73
CA CYS A 38 18.80 1.04 -21.45
C CYS A 38 17.64 0.29 -20.77
N MET A 39 17.59 0.28 -19.42
CA MET A 39 16.45 -0.29 -18.69
C MET A 39 15.15 0.47 -19.00
N ARG A 40 15.18 1.80 -19.09
CA ARG A 40 14.01 2.64 -19.43
C ARG A 40 13.51 2.38 -20.84
N VAL A 41 14.41 2.35 -21.82
CA VAL A 41 14.06 2.04 -23.23
C VAL A 41 13.44 0.65 -23.32
N LYS A 42 14.00 -0.33 -22.60
CA LYS A 42 13.43 -1.68 -22.55
C LYS A 42 12.06 -1.71 -21.87
N ALA A 43 11.90 -1.03 -20.74
CA ALA A 43 10.63 -0.94 -20.02
C ALA A 43 9.53 -0.32 -20.90
N GLN A 44 9.84 0.76 -21.63
CA GLN A 44 8.89 1.39 -22.55
C GLN A 44 8.41 0.42 -23.64
N LYS A 45 9.32 -0.34 -24.26
CA LYS A 45 8.94 -1.35 -25.26
C LYS A 45 8.04 -2.44 -24.66
N LEU A 46 8.37 -2.94 -23.47
CA LEU A 46 7.56 -3.95 -22.79
C LEU A 46 6.19 -3.39 -22.38
N GLN A 47 6.13 -2.11 -22.01
CA GLN A 47 4.87 -1.42 -21.70
C GLN A 47 3.95 -1.38 -22.94
N GLU A 48 4.48 -1.06 -24.12
CA GLU A 48 3.73 -1.12 -25.38
C GLU A 48 3.21 -2.55 -25.66
N ASP A 49 4.04 -3.57 -25.46
CA ASP A 49 3.63 -4.98 -25.63
C ASP A 49 2.49 -5.36 -24.68
N VAL A 50 2.52 -4.89 -23.42
CA VAL A 50 1.45 -5.13 -22.44
C VAL A 50 0.18 -4.34 -22.79
N GLN A 51 0.29 -3.12 -23.32
CA GLN A 51 -0.86 -2.36 -23.82
C GLN A 51 -1.59 -3.12 -24.94
N MET A 52 -0.86 -3.83 -25.81
CA MET A 52 -1.46 -4.66 -26.85
C MET A 52 -2.26 -5.84 -26.28
N LEU A 53 -1.93 -6.34 -25.08
CA LEU A 53 -2.71 -7.40 -24.42
C LEU A 53 -4.13 -6.93 -24.08
N PHE A 54 -4.30 -5.67 -23.64
CA PHE A 54 -5.62 -5.10 -23.36
C PHE A 54 -6.52 -5.07 -24.61
N GLN A 55 -5.93 -4.83 -25.77
CA GLN A 55 -6.65 -4.83 -27.06
C GLN A 55 -6.96 -6.24 -27.55
N THR A 56 -6.06 -7.20 -27.26
CA THR A 56 -6.16 -8.58 -27.73
C THR A 56 -7.16 -9.40 -26.89
N PHE A 57 -7.25 -9.13 -25.59
CA PHE A 57 -8.15 -9.84 -24.70
C PHE A 57 -9.60 -9.39 -24.92
N THR A 58 -10.46 -10.33 -25.32
CA THR A 58 -11.88 -10.08 -25.61
C THR A 58 -12.81 -10.54 -24.48
N SER A 59 -12.36 -11.48 -23.63
CA SER A 59 -13.16 -11.98 -22.52
C SER A 59 -12.97 -11.14 -21.26
N VAL A 60 -14.04 -11.01 -20.47
CA VAL A 60 -14.04 -10.32 -19.17
C VAL A 60 -13.04 -10.97 -18.22
N VAL A 61 -12.99 -12.30 -18.20
CA VAL A 61 -12.09 -13.07 -17.33
C VAL A 61 -10.62 -12.78 -17.64
N GLN A 62 -10.24 -12.72 -18.92
CA GLN A 62 -8.86 -12.35 -19.28
C GLN A 62 -8.49 -10.93 -18.85
N LYS A 63 -9.40 -9.96 -19.03
CA LYS A 63 -9.18 -8.57 -18.60
C LYS A 63 -9.05 -8.48 -17.07
N MET A 64 -9.93 -9.14 -16.32
CA MET A 64 -9.87 -9.18 -14.85
C MET A 64 -8.55 -9.78 -14.35
N ASN A 65 -8.13 -10.92 -14.90
CA ASN A 65 -6.87 -11.56 -14.51
C ASN A 65 -5.66 -10.70 -14.86
N LEU A 66 -5.69 -9.99 -15.99
CA LEU A 66 -4.63 -9.06 -16.37
C LEU A 66 -4.55 -7.91 -15.37
N ILE A 67 -5.67 -7.26 -15.07
CA ILE A 67 -5.73 -6.14 -14.11
C ILE A 67 -5.21 -6.60 -12.74
N ASP A 68 -5.71 -7.73 -12.22
CA ASP A 68 -5.26 -8.28 -10.93
C ASP A 68 -3.75 -8.54 -10.91
N THR A 69 -3.23 -9.14 -11.98
CA THR A 69 -1.80 -9.40 -12.13
C THR A 69 -0.99 -8.10 -12.10
N LEU A 70 -1.41 -7.07 -12.86
CA LEU A 70 -0.70 -5.80 -12.92
C LEU A 70 -0.72 -5.06 -11.57
N GLN A 71 -1.87 -5.06 -10.88
CA GLN A 71 -2.03 -4.46 -9.55
C GLN A 71 -1.14 -5.15 -8.51
N ARG A 72 -1.14 -6.49 -8.48
CA ARG A 72 -0.33 -7.25 -7.52
C ARG A 72 1.18 -7.15 -7.81
N LEU A 73 1.56 -6.94 -9.08
CA LEU A 73 2.95 -6.68 -9.47
C LEU A 73 3.38 -5.22 -9.23
N GLY A 74 2.45 -4.33 -8.85
CA GLY A 74 2.73 -2.92 -8.59
C GLY A 74 3.06 -2.11 -9.84
N ILE A 75 2.53 -2.49 -11.00
CA ILE A 75 2.73 -1.81 -12.28
C ILE A 75 1.43 -1.34 -12.92
N ASP A 76 0.32 -1.36 -12.18
CA ASP A 76 -0.99 -0.83 -12.59
C ASP A 76 -0.94 0.66 -12.96
N HIS A 77 -0.12 1.45 -12.27
CA HIS A 77 0.09 2.87 -12.55
C HIS A 77 0.62 3.17 -13.97
N LEU A 78 1.18 2.17 -14.67
CA LEU A 78 1.63 2.32 -16.06
C LEU A 78 0.50 2.19 -17.10
N PHE A 79 -0.71 1.80 -16.65
CA PHE A 79 -1.83 1.41 -17.51
C PHE A 79 -3.18 1.98 -17.06
N GLU A 80 -3.19 3.11 -16.34
CA GLU A 80 -4.42 3.68 -15.75
C GLU A 80 -5.57 3.81 -16.75
N ASP A 81 -5.31 4.36 -17.95
CA ASP A 81 -6.32 4.52 -19.00
C ASP A 81 -6.87 3.19 -19.51
N GLN A 82 -5.99 2.20 -19.73
CA GLN A 82 -6.37 0.87 -20.19
C GLN A 82 -7.15 0.11 -19.12
N ILE A 83 -6.72 0.22 -17.85
CA ILE A 83 -7.41 -0.38 -16.71
C ILE A 83 -8.79 0.26 -16.56
N ASN A 84 -8.92 1.59 -16.58
CA ASN A 84 -10.20 2.28 -16.48
C ASN A 84 -11.17 1.86 -17.59
N THR A 85 -10.69 1.78 -18.83
CA THR A 85 -11.49 1.30 -19.97
C THR A 85 -11.95 -0.14 -19.76
N ALA A 86 -11.03 -1.04 -19.38
CA ALA A 86 -11.35 -2.43 -19.13
C ALA A 86 -12.30 -2.61 -17.95
N MET A 87 -12.17 -1.81 -16.89
CA MET A 87 -13.04 -1.83 -15.71
C MET A 87 -14.47 -1.42 -16.05
N ASN A 88 -14.67 -0.44 -16.94
CA ASN A 88 -16.01 -0.08 -17.45
C ASN A 88 -16.66 -1.26 -18.18
N GLU A 89 -15.92 -1.92 -19.08
CA GLU A 89 -16.44 -3.12 -19.75
C GLU A 89 -16.74 -4.26 -18.79
N ILE A 90 -15.87 -4.48 -17.79
CA ILE A 90 -16.08 -5.46 -16.73
C ILE A 90 -17.32 -5.10 -15.92
N HIS A 91 -17.62 -3.83 -15.67
CA HIS A 91 -18.80 -3.42 -14.93
C HIS A 91 -20.10 -3.67 -15.70
N GLU A 92 -20.14 -3.34 -17.00
CA GLU A 92 -21.35 -3.39 -17.82
C GLU A 92 -21.88 -4.80 -18.12
N LYS A 93 -21.06 -5.85 -18.03
CA LYS A 93 -21.51 -7.22 -18.31
C LYS A 93 -22.35 -7.81 -17.17
N GLU A 94 -23.06 -8.90 -17.41
CA GLU A 94 -23.78 -9.60 -16.33
C GLU A 94 -22.85 -10.51 -15.50
N PHE A 95 -23.16 -10.72 -14.22
CA PHE A 95 -22.45 -11.66 -13.33
C PHE A 95 -22.84 -13.12 -13.59
N ASN A 96 -22.56 -13.62 -14.80
CA ASN A 96 -23.02 -14.93 -15.25
C ASN A 96 -22.03 -16.09 -15.02
N SER A 97 -20.81 -15.84 -14.51
CA SER A 97 -19.85 -16.92 -14.27
C SER A 97 -20.33 -17.87 -13.15
N CYS A 98 -20.10 -19.16 -13.37
CA CYS A 98 -20.30 -20.22 -12.37
C CYS A 98 -19.06 -20.46 -11.50
N SER A 99 -17.92 -19.84 -11.81
CA SER A 99 -16.71 -19.96 -11.01
C SER A 99 -16.75 -19.01 -9.82
N LEU A 100 -16.48 -19.53 -8.60
CA LEU A 100 -16.34 -18.70 -7.41
C LEU A 100 -15.20 -17.69 -7.58
N TYR A 101 -14.08 -18.13 -8.17
CA TYR A 101 -12.92 -17.29 -8.46
C TYR A 101 -13.32 -16.08 -9.31
N ASP A 102 -13.97 -16.30 -10.45
CA ASP A 102 -14.33 -15.20 -11.36
C ASP A 102 -15.29 -14.21 -10.70
N VAL A 103 -16.31 -14.69 -9.97
CA VAL A 103 -17.30 -13.82 -9.32
C VAL A 103 -16.65 -13.02 -8.19
N ALA A 104 -15.84 -13.67 -7.36
CA ALA A 104 -15.16 -13.01 -6.25
C ALA A 104 -14.10 -12.01 -6.73
N LEU A 105 -13.31 -12.37 -7.73
CA LEU A 105 -12.32 -11.47 -8.34
C LEU A 105 -13.01 -10.24 -8.92
N ARG A 106 -14.10 -10.43 -9.68
CA ARG A 106 -14.86 -9.34 -10.27
C ARG A 106 -15.45 -8.41 -9.22
N PHE A 107 -16.06 -8.98 -8.18
CA PHE A 107 -16.59 -8.23 -7.05
C PHE A 107 -15.50 -7.36 -6.41
N ARG A 108 -14.33 -7.97 -6.12
CA ARG A 108 -13.20 -7.29 -5.50
C ARG A 108 -12.69 -6.12 -6.35
N LEU A 109 -12.37 -6.36 -7.62
CA LEU A 109 -11.84 -5.34 -8.52
C LEU A 109 -12.80 -4.15 -8.65
N LEU A 110 -14.10 -4.42 -8.83
CA LEU A 110 -15.11 -3.37 -8.96
C LEU A 110 -15.24 -2.56 -7.66
N ARG A 111 -15.30 -3.22 -6.50
CA ARG A 111 -15.37 -2.54 -5.20
C ARG A 111 -14.10 -1.73 -4.89
N GLU A 112 -12.92 -2.24 -5.21
CA GLU A 112 -11.64 -1.51 -5.08
C GLU A 112 -11.61 -0.26 -5.96
N SER A 113 -12.27 -0.30 -7.13
CA SER A 113 -12.44 0.89 -7.99
C SER A 113 -13.55 1.87 -7.55
N GLY A 114 -14.18 1.61 -6.39
CA GLY A 114 -15.26 2.46 -5.85
C GLY A 114 -16.65 2.17 -6.44
N LEU A 115 -16.81 1.12 -7.24
CA LEU A 115 -18.10 0.74 -7.81
C LEU A 115 -18.90 -0.13 -6.83
N ARG A 116 -20.18 0.20 -6.65
CA ARG A 116 -21.07 -0.56 -5.76
C ARG A 116 -21.58 -1.82 -6.45
N VAL A 117 -21.22 -2.98 -5.91
CA VAL A 117 -21.69 -4.31 -6.37
C VAL A 117 -22.39 -5.02 -5.22
N SER A 118 -23.65 -5.46 -5.36
CA SER A 118 -24.35 -6.16 -4.26
C SER A 118 -23.66 -7.50 -3.93
N PRO A 119 -23.51 -7.87 -2.64
CA PRO A 119 -23.04 -9.21 -2.25
C PRO A 119 -23.96 -10.34 -2.72
N ASP A 120 -25.18 -10.03 -3.15
CA ASP A 120 -26.13 -10.99 -3.74
C ASP A 120 -25.56 -11.75 -4.94
N VAL A 121 -24.49 -11.24 -5.58
CA VAL A 121 -23.77 -11.99 -6.63
C VAL A 121 -23.24 -13.35 -6.13
N PHE A 122 -23.04 -13.49 -4.81
CA PHE A 122 -22.62 -14.73 -4.17
C PHE A 122 -23.77 -15.67 -3.79
N SER A 123 -25.04 -15.26 -3.94
CA SER A 123 -26.22 -16.07 -3.60
C SER A 123 -26.23 -17.43 -4.32
N LYS A 124 -25.69 -17.49 -5.54
CA LYS A 124 -25.58 -18.73 -6.33
C LYS A 124 -24.65 -19.79 -5.70
N PHE A 125 -23.76 -19.39 -4.79
CA PHE A 125 -22.85 -20.28 -4.07
C PHE A 125 -23.39 -20.70 -2.71
N LYS A 126 -24.61 -20.27 -2.35
CA LYS A 126 -25.28 -20.64 -1.11
C LYS A 126 -26.07 -21.95 -1.28
N GLY A 127 -26.08 -22.77 -0.24
CA GLY A 127 -26.93 -23.94 -0.10
C GLY A 127 -28.38 -23.57 0.20
N LYS A 128 -29.23 -24.60 0.34
CA LYS A 128 -30.68 -24.43 0.62
C LYS A 128 -30.98 -23.76 1.96
N ASP A 129 -30.06 -23.84 2.90
CA ASP A 129 -30.15 -23.21 4.22
C ASP A 129 -29.69 -21.75 4.21
N GLY A 130 -29.24 -21.22 3.07
CA GLY A 130 -28.73 -19.86 2.91
C GLY A 130 -27.26 -19.69 3.31
N SER A 131 -26.58 -20.75 3.77
CA SER A 131 -25.15 -20.75 4.08
C SER A 131 -24.30 -21.03 2.83
N LEU A 132 -23.01 -20.66 2.83
CA LEU A 132 -22.12 -20.99 1.71
C LEU A 132 -21.98 -22.52 1.54
N SER A 133 -22.17 -22.99 0.30
CA SER A 133 -22.16 -24.43 0.00
C SER A 133 -20.80 -25.05 0.28
N ARG A 134 -20.81 -26.30 0.76
CA ARG A 134 -19.58 -27.08 0.94
C ARG A 134 -18.90 -27.45 -0.38
N ASP A 135 -19.61 -27.36 -1.50
CA ASP A 135 -19.06 -27.70 -2.82
C ASP A 135 -17.89 -26.77 -3.20
N ILE A 136 -17.95 -25.50 -2.78
CA ILE A 136 -16.92 -24.49 -3.08
C ILE A 136 -15.65 -24.67 -2.24
N ILE A 137 -15.66 -25.53 -1.21
CA ILE A 137 -14.48 -25.81 -0.37
C ILE A 137 -13.37 -26.45 -1.20
N SER A 138 -13.72 -27.17 -2.26
CA SER A 138 -12.77 -27.85 -3.14
C SER A 138 -11.99 -26.91 -4.08
N GLU A 139 -12.27 -25.59 -4.05
CA GLU A 139 -11.63 -24.59 -4.91
C GLU A 139 -10.77 -23.59 -4.11
N PRO A 140 -9.53 -23.92 -3.72
CA PRO A 140 -8.70 -23.05 -2.87
C PRO A 140 -8.50 -21.63 -3.43
N ARG A 141 -8.34 -21.49 -4.76
CA ARG A 141 -8.21 -20.19 -5.43
C ARG A 141 -9.50 -19.37 -5.36
N GLY A 142 -10.65 -20.02 -5.50
CA GLY A 142 -11.95 -19.41 -5.33
C GLY A 142 -12.17 -18.92 -3.90
N LEU A 143 -11.82 -19.76 -2.91
CA LEU A 143 -11.88 -19.40 -1.49
C LEU A 143 -10.99 -18.20 -1.15
N LEU A 144 -9.74 -18.18 -1.62
CA LEU A 144 -8.85 -17.04 -1.38
C LEU A 144 -9.39 -15.75 -2.00
N SER A 145 -9.96 -15.85 -3.21
CA SER A 145 -10.57 -14.69 -3.86
C SER A 145 -11.83 -14.22 -3.13
N LEU A 146 -12.66 -15.13 -2.63
CA LEU A 146 -13.83 -14.81 -1.81
C LEU A 146 -13.42 -14.16 -0.48
N TYR A 147 -12.43 -14.73 0.20
CA TYR A 147 -11.87 -14.19 1.44
C TYR A 147 -11.45 -12.73 1.24
N ASN A 148 -10.63 -12.45 0.23
CA ASN A 148 -10.18 -11.09 -0.06
C ASN A 148 -11.32 -10.17 -0.49
N ALA A 149 -12.25 -10.64 -1.34
CA ALA A 149 -13.42 -9.87 -1.76
C ALA A 149 -14.30 -9.46 -0.57
N ALA A 150 -14.49 -10.36 0.40
CA ALA A 150 -15.35 -10.14 1.56
C ALA A 150 -14.78 -9.09 2.54
N TYR A 151 -13.47 -8.84 2.53
CA TYR A 151 -12.87 -7.74 3.31
C TYR A 151 -13.22 -6.32 2.80
N LEU A 152 -13.90 -6.21 1.66
CA LEU A 152 -14.48 -4.96 1.13
C LEU A 152 -15.95 -4.75 1.56
N SER A 153 -16.39 -5.50 2.57
CA SER A 153 -17.70 -5.33 3.21
C SER A 153 -17.91 -3.90 3.72
N ILE A 154 -19.13 -3.39 3.55
CA ILE A 154 -19.59 -2.15 4.15
C ILE A 154 -20.67 -2.43 5.21
N PRO A 155 -20.98 -1.47 6.12
CA PRO A 155 -21.98 -1.69 7.15
C PRO A 155 -23.33 -2.16 6.58
N GLY A 156 -23.83 -3.28 7.09
CA GLY A 156 -25.07 -3.91 6.66
C GLY A 156 -24.92 -5.14 5.75
N GLU A 157 -23.70 -5.53 5.39
CA GLU A 157 -23.41 -6.68 4.51
C GLU A 157 -22.93 -7.90 5.31
N SER A 158 -23.75 -8.39 6.25
CA SER A 158 -23.40 -9.50 7.15
C SER A 158 -23.03 -10.80 6.42
N GLU A 159 -23.55 -11.02 5.21
CA GLU A 159 -23.19 -12.16 4.37
C GLU A 159 -21.71 -12.18 3.96
N LEU A 160 -21.05 -11.02 3.90
CA LEU A 160 -19.61 -10.93 3.64
C LEU A 160 -18.82 -11.23 4.91
N ASP A 161 -19.31 -10.84 6.09
CA ASP A 161 -18.68 -11.23 7.36
C ASP A 161 -18.71 -12.76 7.54
N GLU A 162 -19.82 -13.40 7.19
CA GLU A 162 -19.94 -14.86 7.13
C GLU A 162 -18.95 -15.47 6.12
N ALA A 163 -18.78 -14.84 4.95
CA ALA A 163 -17.84 -15.29 3.93
C ALA A 163 -16.38 -15.20 4.37
N VAL A 164 -15.99 -14.16 5.13
CA VAL A 164 -14.64 -14.05 5.73
C VAL A 164 -14.39 -15.23 6.66
N ILE A 165 -15.32 -15.51 7.58
CA ILE A 165 -15.20 -16.61 8.55
C ILE A 165 -15.13 -17.95 7.83
N PHE A 166 -16.04 -18.20 6.89
CA PHE A 166 -16.11 -19.45 6.13
C PHE A 166 -14.84 -19.70 5.32
N ALA A 167 -14.45 -18.74 4.47
CA ALA A 167 -13.30 -18.89 3.60
C ALA A 167 -11.99 -18.97 4.41
N GLY A 168 -11.84 -18.13 5.44
CA GLY A 168 -10.68 -18.14 6.33
C GLY A 168 -10.49 -19.48 7.04
N HIS A 169 -11.57 -20.03 7.61
CA HIS A 169 -11.52 -21.34 8.28
C HIS A 169 -11.05 -22.45 7.32
N HIS A 170 -11.63 -22.51 6.12
CA HIS A 170 -11.28 -23.55 5.15
C HIS A 170 -9.87 -23.38 4.58
N LEU A 171 -9.44 -22.15 4.31
CA LEU A 171 -8.08 -21.84 3.87
C LEU A 171 -7.04 -22.25 4.92
N GLU A 172 -7.28 -21.96 6.20
CA GLU A 172 -6.38 -22.38 7.28
C GLU A 172 -6.35 -23.91 7.40
N SER A 173 -7.51 -24.57 7.28
CA SER A 173 -7.59 -26.04 7.37
C SER A 173 -6.84 -26.76 6.24
N MET A 174 -6.75 -26.17 5.03
CA MET A 174 -6.06 -26.79 3.89
C MET A 174 -4.63 -26.27 3.71
N ARG A 175 -4.18 -25.34 4.55
CA ARG A 175 -2.91 -24.63 4.38
C ARG A 175 -1.70 -25.53 4.17
N SER A 176 -1.62 -26.65 4.89
CA SER A 176 -0.51 -27.61 4.81
C SER A 176 -0.50 -28.47 3.55
N SER A 177 -1.61 -28.55 2.81
CA SER A 177 -1.71 -29.34 1.57
C SER A 177 -1.54 -28.50 0.30
N LEU A 178 -1.42 -27.18 0.42
CA LEU A 178 -1.20 -26.28 -0.70
C LEU A 178 0.27 -26.29 -1.14
N ASN A 179 0.48 -26.20 -2.46
CA ASN A 179 1.82 -26.11 -3.04
C ASN A 179 2.27 -24.65 -3.19
N TYR A 180 3.58 -24.43 -3.11
CA TYR A 180 4.20 -23.17 -3.50
C TYR A 180 3.95 -22.86 -4.99
N PRO A 181 3.71 -21.59 -5.40
CA PRO A 181 3.70 -20.38 -4.58
C PRO A 181 2.39 -20.11 -3.81
N PHE A 182 1.33 -20.82 -4.14
CA PHE A 182 -0.01 -20.54 -3.65
C PHE A 182 -0.14 -20.69 -2.11
N SER A 183 0.62 -21.60 -1.50
CA SER A 183 0.68 -21.75 -0.04
C SER A 183 1.15 -20.48 0.68
N GLU A 184 2.16 -19.78 0.14
CA GLU A 184 2.67 -18.53 0.72
C GLU A 184 1.71 -17.37 0.47
N GLN A 185 1.01 -17.35 -0.67
CA GLN A 185 -0.06 -16.39 -0.92
C GLN A 185 -1.17 -16.53 0.12
N VAL A 186 -1.69 -17.74 0.33
CA VAL A 186 -2.74 -17.99 1.34
C VAL A 186 -2.26 -17.57 2.72
N LYS A 187 -1.04 -17.95 3.12
CA LYS A 187 -0.45 -17.56 4.41
C LYS A 187 -0.41 -16.05 4.59
N ARG A 188 0.11 -15.28 3.63
CA ARG A 188 0.20 -13.81 3.73
C ARG A 188 -1.18 -13.17 3.80
N ASN A 189 -2.13 -13.65 3.00
CA ASN A 189 -3.47 -13.07 2.95
C ASN A 189 -4.27 -13.34 4.23
N LEU A 190 -4.07 -14.49 4.88
CA LEU A 190 -4.68 -14.78 6.18
C LEU A 190 -4.08 -13.95 7.32
N GLU A 191 -2.84 -13.47 7.19
CA GLU A 191 -2.20 -12.54 8.12
C GLU A 191 -2.71 -11.11 7.92
N ILE A 192 -2.65 -10.62 6.66
CA ILE A 192 -3.20 -9.34 6.25
C ILE A 192 -3.95 -9.55 4.92
N PRO A 193 -5.28 -9.36 4.88
CA PRO A 193 -6.05 -9.50 3.65
C PRO A 193 -5.56 -8.59 2.53
N LEU A 194 -5.67 -9.03 1.28
CA LEU A 194 -5.16 -8.29 0.12
C LEU A 194 -5.64 -6.83 0.08
N PRO A 195 -6.94 -6.50 0.29
CA PRO A 195 -7.39 -5.10 0.22
C PRO A 195 -6.86 -4.20 1.35
N ARG A 196 -6.29 -4.79 2.40
CA ARG A 196 -5.69 -4.07 3.54
C ARG A 196 -4.16 -4.06 3.47
N THR A 197 -3.59 -4.67 2.45
CA THR A 197 -2.15 -4.79 2.27
C THR A 197 -1.63 -3.63 1.45
N LEU A 198 -0.50 -3.04 1.86
CA LEU A 198 0.19 -2.04 1.07
C LEU A 198 0.79 -2.71 -0.18
N LYS A 199 0.22 -2.42 -1.36
CA LYS A 199 0.59 -3.04 -2.65
C LYS A 199 2.10 -3.07 -2.86
N ARG A 200 2.78 -1.95 -2.55
CA ARG A 200 4.21 -1.82 -2.76
C ARG A 200 5.05 -2.76 -1.88
N LEU A 201 4.55 -3.15 -0.71
CA LEU A 201 5.19 -4.12 0.18
C LEU A 201 4.95 -5.57 -0.25
N ASP A 202 3.77 -5.88 -0.81
CA ASP A 202 3.47 -7.23 -1.31
C ASP A 202 4.13 -7.52 -2.67
N ALA A 203 4.31 -6.49 -3.51
CA ALA A 203 4.82 -6.64 -4.88
C ALA A 203 6.11 -7.48 -5.02
N PRO A 204 7.17 -7.32 -4.18
CA PRO A 204 8.36 -8.18 -4.26
C PRO A 204 8.06 -9.66 -4.06
N TYR A 205 7.17 -9.99 -3.11
CA TYR A 205 6.75 -11.37 -2.87
C TYR A 205 5.99 -11.91 -4.07
N TYR A 206 5.05 -11.12 -4.59
CA TYR A 206 4.29 -11.57 -5.75
C TYR A 206 5.13 -11.66 -7.04
N ILE A 207 6.13 -10.80 -7.25
CA ILE A 207 7.07 -10.91 -8.37
C ILE A 207 7.81 -12.25 -8.33
N ALA A 208 8.26 -12.69 -7.15
CA ALA A 208 8.95 -13.97 -7.00
C ALA A 208 8.01 -15.16 -7.27
N GLU A 209 6.77 -15.06 -6.82
CA GLU A 209 5.74 -16.09 -6.97
C GLU A 209 5.17 -16.19 -8.39
N TYR A 210 4.92 -15.05 -9.03
CA TYR A 210 4.34 -14.97 -10.37
C TYR A 210 5.19 -15.75 -11.38
N GLN A 211 6.53 -15.68 -11.25
CA GLN A 211 7.46 -16.46 -12.06
C GLN A 211 7.25 -17.99 -11.96
N GLN A 212 6.62 -18.47 -10.90
CA GLN A 212 6.39 -19.89 -10.59
C GLN A 212 4.98 -20.34 -10.96
N GLU A 213 4.10 -19.41 -11.35
CA GLU A 213 2.75 -19.73 -11.78
C GLU A 213 2.77 -20.35 -13.18
N LYS A 214 1.90 -21.34 -13.44
CA LYS A 214 1.90 -22.08 -14.72
C LYS A 214 1.60 -21.21 -15.96
N ALA A 215 0.88 -20.11 -15.79
CA ALA A 215 0.38 -19.26 -16.88
C ALA A 215 0.98 -17.84 -16.87
N TYR A 216 2.15 -17.68 -16.26
CA TYR A 216 2.79 -16.36 -16.17
C TYR A 216 3.21 -15.83 -17.55
N ASN A 217 3.14 -14.51 -17.70
CA ASN A 217 3.57 -13.80 -18.89
C ASN A 217 4.96 -13.21 -18.66
N THR A 218 5.93 -13.61 -19.49
CA THR A 218 7.33 -13.19 -19.37
C THR A 218 7.52 -11.69 -19.61
N THR A 219 6.77 -11.09 -20.54
CA THR A 219 6.78 -9.64 -20.81
C THR A 219 6.34 -8.85 -19.58
N ILE A 220 5.21 -9.26 -18.97
CA ILE A 220 4.68 -8.63 -17.75
C ILE A 220 5.68 -8.75 -16.60
N LEU A 221 6.23 -9.95 -16.37
CA LEU A 221 7.20 -10.20 -15.29
C LEU A 221 8.48 -9.37 -15.49
N GLU A 222 8.97 -9.28 -16.72
CA GLU A 222 10.17 -8.49 -17.01
C GLU A 222 9.93 -6.99 -16.82
N LEU A 223 8.78 -6.48 -17.27
CA LEU A 223 8.37 -5.10 -17.02
C LEU A 223 8.30 -4.80 -15.52
N ALA A 224 7.63 -5.66 -14.74
CA ALA A 224 7.52 -5.50 -13.28
C ALA A 224 8.89 -5.45 -12.59
N LYS A 225 9.83 -6.30 -12.99
CA LYS A 225 11.19 -6.28 -12.45
C LYS A 225 11.96 -5.02 -12.82
N LEU A 226 11.84 -4.55 -14.07
CA LEU A 226 12.52 -3.33 -14.51
C LEU A 226 11.97 -2.11 -13.79
N ASP A 227 10.65 -1.98 -13.75
CA ASP A 227 9.96 -0.87 -13.09
C ASP A 227 10.28 -0.83 -11.59
N PHE A 228 10.15 -1.97 -10.90
CA PHE A 228 10.46 -2.06 -9.47
C PHE A 228 11.88 -1.58 -9.16
N ASN A 229 12.87 -2.02 -9.94
CA ASN A 229 14.27 -1.65 -9.74
C ASN A 229 14.55 -0.19 -10.08
N LEU A 230 13.94 0.36 -11.14
CA LEU A 230 14.08 1.76 -11.52
C LEU A 230 13.48 2.69 -10.45
N LEU A 231 12.33 2.33 -9.89
CA LEU A 231 11.71 3.05 -8.78
C LEU A 231 12.55 2.92 -7.51
N GLN A 232 13.04 1.72 -7.18
CA GLN A 232 13.89 1.51 -6.01
C GLN A 232 15.15 2.39 -6.04
N ARG A 233 15.77 2.60 -7.23
CA ARG A 233 16.91 3.52 -7.38
C ARG A 233 16.55 4.95 -7.02
N LEU A 234 15.45 5.45 -7.59
CA LEU A 234 14.92 6.77 -7.28
C LEU A 234 14.69 6.94 -5.77
N HIS A 235 14.03 5.96 -5.14
CA HIS A 235 13.72 6.03 -3.71
C HIS A 235 14.97 5.94 -2.83
N GLN A 236 16.02 5.24 -3.25
CA GLN A 236 17.31 5.20 -2.56
C GLN A 236 18.04 6.55 -2.60
N GLU A 237 17.96 7.27 -3.72
CA GLU A 237 18.50 8.64 -3.83
C GLU A 237 17.71 9.62 -2.96
N GLU A 238 16.38 9.54 -3.03
CA GLU A 238 15.47 10.37 -2.23
C GLU A 238 15.68 10.16 -0.72
N ILE A 239 15.70 8.92 -0.25
CA ILE A 239 15.84 8.63 1.19
C ILE A 239 17.20 9.06 1.74
N LYS A 240 18.27 8.97 0.93
CA LYS A 240 19.61 9.46 1.31
C LYS A 240 19.60 10.96 1.57
N ALA A 241 19.07 11.73 0.61
CA ALA A 241 18.94 13.18 0.76
C ALA A 241 17.99 13.56 1.91
N PHE A 242 16.91 12.79 2.08
CA PHE A 242 15.94 13.01 3.16
C PHE A 242 16.53 12.74 4.55
N CYS A 243 17.35 11.69 4.70
CA CYS A 243 18.04 11.39 5.96
C CYS A 243 19.05 12.49 6.33
N GLN A 244 19.78 13.04 5.36
CA GLN A 244 20.67 14.19 5.58
C GLN A 244 19.89 15.39 6.11
N TRP A 245 18.81 15.77 5.42
CA TRP A 245 17.92 16.85 5.88
C TRP A 245 17.35 16.60 7.30
N GLY A 246 16.95 15.37 7.59
CA GLY A 246 16.40 15.00 8.89
C GLY A 246 17.43 15.10 10.01
N ASN A 247 18.67 14.68 9.76
CA ASN A 247 19.75 14.80 10.74
C ASN A 247 20.11 16.27 11.01
N ASP A 248 20.23 17.09 9.97
CA ASP A 248 20.49 18.52 10.10
C ASP A 248 19.41 19.21 10.96
N LEU A 249 18.13 18.89 10.72
CA LEU A 249 17.01 19.41 11.50
C LEU A 249 17.13 19.05 12.99
N TYR A 250 17.43 17.78 13.30
CA TYR A 250 17.54 17.30 14.68
C TYR A 250 18.71 17.94 15.42
N GLU A 251 19.83 18.16 14.75
CA GLU A 251 21.00 18.83 15.30
C GLU A 251 20.74 20.32 15.54
N GLU A 252 20.26 21.04 14.53
CA GLU A 252 20.02 22.49 14.59
C GLU A 252 19.00 22.87 15.66
N VAL A 253 17.91 22.10 15.77
CA VAL A 253 16.82 22.36 16.73
C VAL A 253 17.07 21.68 18.09
N ARG A 254 18.10 20.83 18.20
CA ARG A 254 18.47 20.07 19.42
C ARG A 254 17.32 19.21 19.94
N LEU A 255 16.78 18.37 19.06
CA LEU A 255 15.59 17.54 19.31
C LEU A 255 15.88 16.25 20.09
N THR A 256 16.73 16.33 21.12
CA THR A 256 17.23 15.17 21.89
C THR A 256 16.14 14.43 22.69
N TYR A 257 14.95 15.01 22.80
CA TYR A 257 13.81 14.42 23.52
C TYR A 257 12.81 13.68 22.61
N SER A 258 12.93 13.82 21.29
CA SER A 258 11.95 13.29 20.32
C SER A 258 12.43 12.00 19.65
N ARG A 259 11.49 11.24 19.10
CA ARG A 259 11.75 10.00 18.36
C ARG A 259 12.46 10.29 17.05
N HIS A 260 13.71 9.85 16.90
CA HIS A 260 14.41 9.87 15.61
C HIS A 260 13.87 8.74 14.70
N ARG A 261 12.91 9.09 13.85
CA ARG A 261 12.17 8.16 12.95
C ARG A 261 12.09 8.66 11.51
N ILE A 262 13.19 9.25 11.03
CA ILE A 262 13.28 9.85 9.69
C ILE A 262 13.03 8.81 8.59
N VAL A 263 13.65 7.63 8.72
CA VAL A 263 13.48 6.54 7.74
C VAL A 263 12.03 6.06 7.70
N GLU A 264 11.40 5.89 8.86
CA GLU A 264 10.00 5.44 8.96
C GLU A 264 9.03 6.47 8.37
N CYS A 265 9.28 7.78 8.59
CA CYS A 265 8.48 8.85 7.99
C CYS A 265 8.58 8.85 6.47
N TYR A 266 9.78 8.66 5.91
CA TYR A 266 9.94 8.49 4.46
C TYR A 266 9.24 7.23 3.97
N PHE A 267 9.40 6.10 4.67
CA PHE A 267 8.77 4.83 4.31
C PHE A 267 7.25 4.96 4.20
N TRP A 268 6.60 5.64 5.15
CA TRP A 268 5.15 5.90 5.09
C TRP A 268 4.75 6.71 3.84
N SER A 269 5.50 7.76 3.51
CA SER A 269 5.23 8.55 2.31
C SER A 269 5.44 7.77 1.01
N TYR A 270 6.46 6.91 0.98
CA TYR A 270 6.79 6.04 -0.15
C TYR A 270 5.72 4.99 -0.40
N THR A 271 5.14 4.42 0.66
CA THR A 271 4.07 3.42 0.52
C THR A 271 2.78 4.00 -0.02
N GLU A 272 2.54 5.31 0.19
CA GLU A 272 1.37 6.02 -0.33
C GLU A 272 1.57 6.43 -1.80
N TYR A 273 2.71 7.04 -2.12
CA TYR A 273 3.01 7.58 -3.44
C TYR A 273 4.32 7.00 -3.97
N HIS A 274 4.32 5.81 -4.55
CA HIS A 274 5.56 5.15 -4.98
C HIS A 274 5.98 5.55 -6.41
N GLU A 275 5.07 6.10 -7.19
CA GLU A 275 5.23 6.42 -8.62
C GLU A 275 6.22 7.56 -8.83
N ARG A 276 7.01 7.48 -9.90
CA ARG A 276 8.10 8.44 -10.17
C ARG A 276 7.66 9.91 -10.11
N HIS A 277 6.50 10.23 -10.66
CA HIS A 277 6.01 11.61 -10.80
C HIS A 277 5.54 12.26 -9.49
N TYR A 278 5.41 11.49 -8.40
CA TYR A 278 5.07 12.00 -7.07
C TYR A 278 6.28 12.30 -6.17
N GLY A 279 7.48 12.50 -6.73
CA GLY A 279 8.70 12.78 -5.95
C GLY A 279 8.53 13.92 -4.94
N ASP A 280 8.04 15.07 -5.40
CA ASP A 280 7.82 16.22 -4.51
C ASP A 280 6.76 15.93 -3.44
N ALA A 281 5.67 15.27 -3.81
CA ALA A 281 4.60 14.90 -2.91
C ALA A 281 5.09 13.94 -1.80
N ARG A 282 5.90 12.94 -2.15
CA ARG A 282 6.56 12.05 -1.18
C ARG A 282 7.39 12.83 -0.18
N ILE A 283 8.30 13.69 -0.66
CA ILE A 283 9.20 14.43 0.21
C ILE A 283 8.42 15.39 1.11
N ILE A 284 7.40 16.09 0.58
CA ILE A 284 6.54 16.97 1.38
C ILE A 284 5.81 16.18 2.46
N LEU A 285 5.18 15.06 2.11
CA LEU A 285 4.48 14.21 3.07
C LEU A 285 5.42 13.65 4.14
N ALA A 286 6.61 13.18 3.76
CA ALA A 286 7.62 12.70 4.70
C ALA A 286 8.04 13.79 5.69
N LYS A 287 8.28 15.03 5.22
CA LYS A 287 8.59 16.17 6.10
C LYS A 287 7.44 16.49 7.04
N LEU A 288 6.20 16.46 6.55
CA LEU A 288 5.01 16.66 7.38
C LEU A 288 4.90 15.60 8.47
N LEU A 289 5.16 14.33 8.15
CA LEU A 289 5.16 13.24 9.13
C LEU A 289 6.22 13.47 10.21
N VAL A 290 7.44 13.88 9.84
CA VAL A 290 8.51 14.24 10.81
C VAL A 290 8.04 15.37 11.74
N LEU A 291 7.42 16.41 11.19
CA LEU A 291 6.91 17.54 11.99
C LEU A 291 5.77 17.13 12.92
N VAL A 292 4.84 16.28 12.46
CA VAL A 292 3.75 15.77 13.29
C VAL A 292 4.31 14.91 14.43
N THR A 293 5.26 14.00 14.15
CA THR A 293 5.93 13.20 15.19
C THR A 293 6.64 14.08 16.21
N LEU A 294 7.32 15.14 15.75
CA LEU A 294 7.97 16.09 16.65
C LEU A 294 6.96 16.83 17.54
N LEU A 295 5.86 17.31 16.97
CA LEU A 295 4.81 17.99 17.74
C LEU A 295 4.19 17.04 18.77
N ASP A 296 3.87 15.82 18.37
CA ASP A 296 3.36 14.76 19.25
C ASP A 296 4.28 14.54 20.46
N ASP A 297 5.57 14.32 20.21
CA ASP A 297 6.57 14.15 21.28
C ASP A 297 6.74 15.39 22.15
N THR A 298 6.62 16.57 21.54
CA THR A 298 6.68 17.84 22.27
C THR A 298 5.54 17.93 23.26
N PHE A 299 4.30 17.66 22.84
CA PHE A 299 3.13 17.77 23.72
C PHE A 299 3.06 16.65 24.77
N ASP A 300 3.43 15.43 24.42
CA ASP A 300 3.27 14.28 25.30
C ASP A 300 4.39 14.14 26.34
N MET A 301 5.61 14.51 25.95
CA MET A 301 6.83 14.12 26.67
C MET A 301 7.71 15.27 27.10
N HIS A 302 7.61 16.44 26.46
CA HIS A 302 8.57 17.54 26.69
C HIS A 302 7.95 18.79 27.31
N ALA A 303 6.93 19.35 26.66
CA ALA A 303 6.34 20.62 27.04
C ALA A 303 5.55 20.50 28.35
N THR A 304 5.70 21.50 29.21
CA THR A 304 4.74 21.75 30.27
C THR A 304 3.40 22.20 29.66
N LEU A 305 2.31 22.11 30.43
CA LEU A 305 1.00 22.57 29.99
C LEU A 305 1.03 24.05 29.51
N GLU A 306 1.75 24.91 30.22
CA GLU A 306 1.88 26.33 29.86
C GLU A 306 2.66 26.52 28.54
N GLU A 307 3.77 25.79 28.35
CA GLU A 307 4.54 25.82 27.10
C GLU A 307 3.74 25.27 25.92
N GLY A 308 3.01 24.18 26.13
CA GLY A 308 2.11 23.60 25.13
C GLY A 308 1.01 24.59 24.71
N TRP A 309 0.42 25.32 25.66
CA TRP A 309 -0.55 26.38 25.33
C TRP A 309 0.07 27.51 24.52
N LYS A 310 1.26 27.98 24.89
CA LYS A 310 1.98 29.02 24.13
C LYS A 310 2.31 28.56 22.71
N LEU A 311 2.78 27.32 22.54
CA LEU A 311 3.06 26.73 21.23
C LEU A 311 1.79 26.63 20.38
N ASN A 312 0.70 26.13 20.97
CA ASN A 312 -0.59 26.05 20.27
C ASN A 312 -1.07 27.45 19.84
N GLU A 313 -1.01 28.45 20.73
CA GLU A 313 -1.40 29.82 20.40
C GLU A 313 -0.54 30.40 19.25
N ALA A 314 0.77 30.15 19.27
CA ALA A 314 1.68 30.59 18.21
C ALA A 314 1.33 29.95 16.85
N ILE A 315 1.05 28.64 16.83
CA ILE A 315 0.63 27.93 15.62
C ILE A 315 -0.68 28.51 15.07
N GLN A 316 -1.68 28.73 15.93
CA GLN A 316 -2.95 29.33 15.52
C GLN A 316 -2.76 30.71 14.91
N ARG A 317 -1.96 31.59 15.54
CA ARG A 317 -1.68 32.94 15.01
C ARG A 317 -1.01 32.92 13.63
N CYS A 318 -0.06 32.01 13.40
CA CYS A 318 0.58 31.85 12.09
C CYS A 318 -0.41 31.42 10.99
N VAL A 319 -1.34 30.53 11.31
CA VAL A 319 -2.41 30.11 10.38
C VAL A 319 -3.28 31.32 9.99
N PHE A 320 -3.63 32.20 10.94
CA PHE A 320 -4.42 33.39 10.65
C PHE A 320 -3.68 34.44 9.80
N LEU A 321 -2.40 34.70 10.07
CA LEU A 321 -1.61 35.65 9.28
C LEU A 321 -1.43 35.22 7.81
N GLY A 322 -1.29 33.91 7.54
CA GLY A 322 -1.23 33.39 6.17
C GLY A 322 -2.55 33.55 5.38
N THR A 323 -3.69 33.58 6.07
CA THR A 323 -5.00 33.82 5.43
C THR A 323 -5.29 35.28 5.14
N GLU A 324 -4.75 36.24 5.91
CA GLU A 324 -4.90 37.68 5.64
C GLU A 324 -4.01 38.15 4.48
N VAL A 325 -2.83 37.57 4.30
CA VAL A 325 -1.95 37.86 3.16
C VAL A 325 -2.60 37.46 1.83
N ARG A 326 -3.33 36.33 1.79
CA ARG A 326 -4.13 35.95 0.60
C ARG A 326 -5.30 36.88 0.30
N LYS A 327 -5.93 37.48 1.32
CA LYS A 327 -7.03 38.44 1.12
C LYS A 327 -6.58 39.82 0.67
N THR A 328 -5.28 40.11 0.71
CA THR A 328 -4.70 41.40 0.28
C THR A 328 -3.97 41.31 -1.07
N THR A 329 -4.00 40.15 -1.73
CA THR A 329 -3.40 39.92 -3.06
C THR A 329 -4.41 39.56 -4.16
N GLU A 330 -5.72 39.63 -3.89
CA GLU A 330 -6.81 39.77 -4.86
C GLU A 330 -7.30 41.21 -4.87
#